data_AF-A0A6N1X6D9-F1
#
_entry.id   AF-A0A6N1X6D9-F1
#
_cell.length_a   1.000
_cell.length_b   1.000
_cell.length_c   1.000
_cell.angle_alpha   90.00
_cell.angle_beta   90.00
_cell.angle_gamma   90.00
#
_symmetry.space_group_name_H-M   'P 1'
#
loop_
_entity.id
_entity.type
_entity.pdbx_description
1 polymer ?
#
loop_
_entity_poly.entity_id
_entity_poly.type
_entity_poly.pdbx_seq_one_letter_code
_entity_poly.pdbx_strand_id
1 'polypeptide(L)'
;MLKRWVAKPHFAVKSDLLREAIEAFVSRRPVTVIKILLTEIEGILNDAHRATHCGQGAKVTGLLAFAKAAATQRAGGSNTLLLPEAFGRYLTENTFANFDPVKATGTAASRHAVGHGAAAQGSYTMSRALQVILTLDQLAFYT
;
A
#
# COMPACT_ATOMS: atom_id res chain seq x y z
N MET A 1 -14.07 -3.21 -7.03
CA MET A 1 -12.93 -2.76 -6.21
C MET A 1 -12.90 -1.24 -6.08
N LEU A 2 -12.65 -0.47 -7.16
CA LEU A 2 -12.56 1.00 -7.10
C LEU A 2 -13.77 1.68 -6.42
N LYS A 3 -15.00 1.27 -6.74
CA LYS A 3 -16.23 1.77 -6.08
C LYS A 3 -16.21 1.62 -4.54
N ARG A 4 -15.66 0.51 -4.03
CA ARG A 4 -15.50 0.26 -2.59
C ARG A 4 -14.43 1.15 -1.98
N TRP A 5 -13.33 1.38 -2.70
CA TRP A 5 -12.25 2.25 -2.23
C TRP A 5 -12.74 3.69 -2.13
N VAL A 6 -13.31 4.26 -3.20
CA VAL A 6 -13.72 5.67 -3.23
C VAL A 6 -14.90 5.99 -2.31
N ALA A 7 -15.59 4.98 -1.77
CA ALA A 7 -16.58 5.17 -0.70
C ALA A 7 -15.93 5.56 0.64
N LYS A 8 -14.62 5.39 0.78
CA LYS A 8 -13.85 5.75 1.98
C LYS A 8 -13.21 7.13 1.79
N PRO A 9 -13.38 8.09 2.72
CA PRO A 9 -12.87 9.45 2.57
C PRO A 9 -11.36 9.53 2.28
N HIS A 10 -10.54 8.75 2.98
CA HIS A 10 -9.07 8.71 2.82
C HIS A 10 -8.60 8.10 1.48
N PHE A 11 -9.49 7.42 0.75
CA PHE A 11 -9.23 6.93 -0.61
C PHE A 11 -9.83 7.86 -1.67
N ALA A 12 -10.97 8.49 -1.38
CA ALA A 12 -11.69 9.36 -2.32
C ALA A 12 -10.83 10.54 -2.81
N VAL A 13 -9.99 11.09 -1.93
CA VAL A 13 -9.05 12.17 -2.26
C VAL A 13 -8.00 11.77 -3.31
N LYS A 14 -7.79 10.47 -3.53
CA LYS A 14 -6.89 9.92 -4.56
C LYS A 14 -7.63 9.23 -5.71
N SER A 15 -8.95 9.42 -5.82
CA SER A 15 -9.81 8.63 -6.71
C SER A 15 -9.36 8.63 -8.18
N ASP A 16 -8.86 9.75 -8.71
CA ASP A 16 -8.36 9.83 -10.09
C ASP A 16 -7.07 9.04 -10.30
N LEU A 17 -6.13 9.12 -9.35
CA LEU A 17 -4.90 8.31 -9.38
C LEU A 17 -5.23 6.81 -9.28
N LEU A 18 -6.15 6.44 -8.39
CA LEU A 18 -6.59 5.07 -8.23
C LEU A 18 -7.29 4.55 -9.50
N ARG A 19 -8.09 5.40 -10.16
CA ARG A 19 -8.73 5.06 -11.44
C ARG A 19 -7.68 4.79 -12.52
N GLU A 20 -6.72 5.70 -12.71
CA GLU A 20 -5.65 5.53 -13.70
C GLU A 20 -4.86 4.24 -13.44
N ALA A 21 -4.54 3.93 -12.18
CA ALA A 21 -3.85 2.69 -11.85
C ALA A 21 -4.67 1.44 -12.21
N ILE A 22 -5.99 1.43 -11.99
CA ILE A 22 -6.83 0.28 -12.36
C ILE A 22 -6.96 0.15 -13.88
N GLU A 23 -7.14 1.26 -14.59
CA GLU A 23 -7.19 1.27 -16.06
C GLU A 23 -5.86 0.82 -16.68
N ALA A 24 -4.74 1.23 -16.09
CA ALA A 24 -3.41 0.76 -16.44
C ALA A 24 -3.25 -0.75 -16.23
N PHE A 25 -3.79 -1.30 -15.14
CA PHE A 25 -3.74 -2.75 -14.89
C PHE A 25 -4.52 -3.54 -15.94
N VAL A 26 -5.75 -3.09 -16.27
CA VAL A 26 -6.57 -3.69 -17.34
C VAL A 26 -5.82 -3.64 -18.68
N SER A 27 -5.13 -2.54 -18.94
CA SER A 27 -4.32 -2.32 -20.15
C SER A 27 -2.94 -3.00 -20.11
N ARG A 28 -2.66 -3.83 -19.10
CA ARG A 28 -1.37 -4.52 -18.91
C ARG A 28 -0.14 -3.60 -18.86
N ARG A 29 -0.27 -2.44 -18.20
CA ARG A 29 0.80 -1.45 -17.98
C ARG A 29 1.33 -1.52 -16.53
N PRO A 30 2.13 -2.53 -16.14
CA PRO A 30 2.49 -2.76 -14.73
C PRO A 30 3.33 -1.63 -14.12
N VAL A 31 4.16 -0.96 -14.92
CA VAL A 31 4.97 0.17 -14.47
C VAL A 31 4.08 1.29 -13.92
N THR A 32 3.04 1.68 -14.67
CA THR A 32 2.08 2.71 -14.28
C THR A 32 1.35 2.32 -13.00
N VAL A 33 0.84 1.08 -12.92
CA VAL A 33 0.13 0.58 -11.72
C VAL A 33 1.02 0.72 -10.48
N ILE A 34 2.24 0.20 -10.56
CA ILE A 34 3.16 0.13 -9.42
C ILE A 34 3.60 1.53 -9.02
N LYS A 35 3.95 2.38 -9.99
CA LYS A 35 4.42 3.75 -9.75
C LYS A 35 3.35 4.61 -9.09
N ILE A 36 2.09 4.44 -9.46
CA ILE A 36 0.99 5.18 -8.83
C ILE A 36 0.70 4.59 -7.45
N LEU A 37 0.37 3.29 -7.36
CA LEU A 37 -0.18 2.75 -6.12
C LEU A 37 0.84 2.67 -4.97
N LEU A 38 2.11 2.31 -5.24
CA LEU A 38 3.10 2.22 -4.15
C LEU A 38 3.47 3.58 -3.56
N THR A 39 3.42 4.66 -4.35
CA THR A 39 3.71 6.00 -3.82
C THR A 39 2.53 6.57 -3.06
N GLU A 40 1.30 6.21 -3.43
CA GLU A 40 0.10 6.68 -2.73
C GLU A 40 -0.23 5.90 -1.45
N ILE A 41 0.23 4.65 -1.29
CA ILE A 41 -0.09 3.80 -0.11
C ILE A 41 0.22 4.49 1.23
N GLU A 42 1.36 5.17 1.34
CA GLU A 42 1.74 5.88 2.57
C GLU A 42 0.83 7.07 2.84
N GLY A 43 0.48 7.84 1.80
CA GLY A 43 -0.44 8.97 1.91
C GLY A 43 -1.83 8.54 2.35
N ILE A 44 -2.38 7.48 1.74
CA ILE A 44 -3.68 6.91 2.09
C ILE A 44 -3.70 6.42 3.55
N LEU A 45 -2.64 5.72 3.98
CA LEU A 45 -2.50 5.28 5.37
C LEU A 45 -2.40 6.46 6.35
N ASN A 46 -1.67 7.51 5.98
CA ASN A 46 -1.54 8.70 6.81
C ASN A 46 -2.86 9.46 6.92
N ASP A 47 -3.63 9.56 5.84
CA ASP A 47 -4.96 10.17 5.87
C ASP A 47 -5.94 9.36 6.74
N ALA A 48 -5.89 8.02 6.69
CA ALA A 48 -6.64 7.16 7.61
C ALA A 48 -6.23 7.35 9.08
N HIS A 49 -4.92 7.47 9.33
CA HIS A 49 -4.39 7.73 10.67
C HIS A 49 -4.87 9.10 11.19
N ARG A 50 -4.78 10.14 10.38
CA ARG A 50 -5.23 11.50 10.73
C ARG A 50 -6.71 11.56 11.06
N ALA A 51 -7.54 10.81 10.34
CA ALA A 51 -8.98 10.72 10.61
C ALA A 51 -9.30 10.13 11.99
N THR A 52 -8.43 9.27 12.53
CA THR A 52 -8.61 8.62 13.84
C THR A 52 -7.84 9.30 14.98
N HIS A 53 -6.86 10.15 14.67
CA HIS A 53 -5.96 10.79 15.64
C HIS A 53 -6.01 12.33 15.57
N CYS A 54 -7.21 12.91 15.45
CA CYS A 54 -7.42 14.37 15.49
C CYS A 54 -6.54 15.17 14.52
N GLY A 55 -6.32 14.63 13.31
CA GLY A 55 -5.54 15.29 12.26
C GLY A 55 -4.01 15.09 12.36
N GLN A 56 -3.51 14.40 13.39
CA GLN A 56 -2.09 14.11 13.55
C GLN A 56 -1.64 13.01 12.60
N GLY A 57 -0.60 13.27 11.81
CA GLY A 57 0.06 12.27 10.99
C GLY A 57 1.04 11.41 11.80
N ALA A 58 1.56 10.36 11.18
CA ALA A 58 2.58 9.52 11.80
C ALA A 58 3.74 9.23 10.84
N LYS A 59 4.91 8.90 11.41
CA LYS A 59 6.02 8.32 10.66
C LYS A 59 5.66 6.89 10.20
N VAL A 60 6.38 6.36 9.22
CA VAL A 60 6.15 5.01 8.66
C VAL A 60 5.98 3.93 9.73
N THR A 61 6.82 3.92 10.77
CA THR A 61 6.70 2.95 11.89
C THR A 61 5.37 3.07 12.63
N GLY A 62 4.89 4.29 12.88
CA GLY A 62 3.59 4.56 13.47
C GLY A 62 2.43 4.18 12.55
N LEU A 63 2.55 4.46 11.24
CA LEU A 63 1.56 4.05 10.24
C LEU A 63 1.44 2.52 10.13
N LEU A 64 2.55 1.80 10.21
CA LEU A 64 2.57 0.34 10.24
C LEU A 64 1.92 -0.21 11.52
N ALA A 65 2.18 0.40 12.67
CA ALA A 65 1.54 0.01 13.93
C ALA A 65 0.02 0.27 13.86
N PHE A 66 -0.40 1.42 13.34
CA PHE A 66 -1.79 1.76 13.08
C PHE A 66 -2.47 0.75 12.14
N ALA A 67 -1.85 0.43 11.01
CA ALA A 67 -2.39 -0.54 10.06
C ALA A 67 -2.56 -1.93 10.69
N LYS A 68 -1.60 -2.39 11.50
CA LYS A 68 -1.68 -3.66 12.25
C LYS A 68 -2.82 -3.66 13.28
N ALA A 69 -2.98 -2.57 14.02
CA ALA A 69 -4.05 -2.42 15.00
C ALA A 69 -5.42 -2.42 14.31
N ALA A 70 -5.59 -1.61 13.25
CA ALA A 70 -6.81 -1.55 12.46
C ALA A 70 -7.16 -2.92 11.84
N ALA A 71 -6.16 -3.63 11.30
CA ALA A 71 -6.34 -4.97 10.75
C ALA A 71 -6.82 -5.97 11.80
N THR A 72 -6.20 -5.97 12.99
CA THR A 72 -6.54 -6.88 14.08
C THR A 72 -7.96 -6.62 14.60
N GLN A 73 -8.30 -5.33 14.80
CA GLN A 73 -9.64 -4.92 15.21
C GLN A 73 -10.69 -5.32 14.17
N ARG A 74 -10.45 -5.03 12.89
CA ARG A 74 -11.37 -5.33 11.80
C ARG A 74 -11.56 -6.83 11.59
N ALA A 75 -10.50 -7.61 11.78
CA ALA A 75 -10.54 -9.05 11.62
C ALA A 75 -11.18 -9.78 12.82
N GLY A 76 -11.36 -9.11 13.96
CA GLY A 76 -11.86 -9.71 15.19
C GLY A 76 -10.80 -10.50 15.98
N GLY A 77 -9.52 -10.26 15.72
CA GLY A 77 -8.40 -10.94 16.38
C GLY A 77 -7.20 -11.17 15.45
N SER A 78 -6.06 -11.54 16.01
CA SER A 78 -4.82 -11.79 15.26
C SER A 78 -4.83 -13.13 14.52
N ASN A 79 -5.47 -14.15 15.09
CA ASN A 79 -5.53 -15.51 14.54
C ASN A 79 -6.87 -15.77 13.82
N THR A 80 -7.02 -15.16 12.64
CA THR A 80 -8.24 -15.28 11.82
C THR A 80 -7.87 -15.60 10.37
N LEU A 81 -8.84 -16.07 9.58
CA LEU A 81 -8.63 -16.35 8.15
C LEU A 81 -8.35 -15.10 7.31
N LEU A 82 -8.47 -13.91 7.89
CA LEU A 82 -8.09 -12.65 7.24
C LEU A 82 -6.57 -12.38 7.35
N LEU A 83 -5.86 -13.15 8.17
CA LEU A 83 -4.40 -13.12 8.31
C LEU A 83 -3.81 -11.73 8.61
N PRO A 84 -4.39 -10.94 9.55
CA PRO A 84 -3.97 -9.55 9.80
C PRO A 84 -2.51 -9.45 10.25
N GLU A 85 -2.01 -10.42 11.01
CA GLU A 85 -0.61 -10.45 11.46
C GLU A 85 0.36 -10.72 10.30
N ALA A 86 0.06 -11.72 9.47
CA ALA A 86 0.87 -12.05 8.31
C ALA A 86 0.90 -10.88 7.31
N PHE A 87 -0.23 -10.19 7.13
CA PHE A 87 -0.29 -8.98 6.31
C PHE A 87 0.54 -7.84 6.89
N GLY A 88 0.48 -7.61 8.21
CA GLY A 88 1.31 -6.61 8.89
C GLY A 88 2.81 -6.89 8.74
N ARG A 89 3.21 -8.16 8.80
CA ARG A 89 4.58 -8.59 8.52
C ARG A 89 4.96 -8.35 7.07
N TYR A 90 4.10 -8.73 6.12
CA TYR A 90 4.29 -8.46 4.70
C TYR A 90 4.54 -6.97 4.41
N LEU A 91 3.70 -6.08 4.96
CA LEU A 91 3.89 -4.63 4.81
C LEU A 91 5.25 -4.16 5.30
N THR A 92 5.71 -4.68 6.45
CA THR A 92 6.97 -4.29 7.08
C THR A 92 8.18 -4.80 6.30
N GLU A 93 8.14 -6.07 5.88
CA GLU A 93 9.28 -6.76 5.27
C GLU A 93 9.36 -6.58 3.75
N ASN A 94 8.29 -6.10 3.10
CA ASN A 94 8.24 -5.96 1.64
C ASN A 94 7.87 -4.54 1.22
N THR A 95 6.64 -4.09 1.49
CA THR A 95 6.12 -2.80 0.98
C THR A 95 6.90 -1.61 1.55
N PHE A 96 7.15 -1.61 2.85
CA PHE A 96 7.90 -0.58 3.59
C PHE A 96 9.26 -1.08 4.07
N ALA A 97 9.81 -2.10 3.40
CA ALA A 97 11.13 -2.61 3.71
C ALA A 97 12.16 -1.47 3.62
N ASN A 98 13.05 -1.38 4.62
CA ASN A 98 14.16 -0.44 4.61
C ASN A 98 14.96 -0.59 3.32
N PHE A 99 15.33 0.53 2.73
CA PHE A 99 16.07 0.61 1.49
C PHE A 99 17.37 1.36 1.74
N ASP A 100 18.50 0.74 1.38
CA ASP A 100 19.82 1.38 1.39
C ASP A 100 20.14 1.88 -0.04
N PRO A 101 20.08 3.21 -0.29
CA PRO A 101 20.33 3.77 -1.61
C PRO A 101 21.77 3.60 -2.09
N VAL A 102 22.70 3.27 -1.21
CA VAL A 102 24.13 3.10 -1.52
C VAL A 102 24.46 1.65 -1.86
N LYS A 103 23.71 0.67 -1.32
CA LYS A 103 24.10 -0.75 -1.38
C LYS A 103 23.31 -1.65 -2.32
N ALA A 104 22.16 -1.25 -2.86
CA ALA A 104 21.39 -2.15 -3.73
C ALA A 104 20.42 -1.48 -4.72
N THR A 105 20.24 -2.10 -5.88
CA THR A 105 19.00 -2.02 -6.66
C THR A 105 17.91 -2.80 -5.94
N GLY A 106 16.81 -2.14 -5.59
CA GLY A 106 15.65 -2.77 -4.97
C GLY A 106 14.73 -3.44 -5.99
N THR A 107 13.60 -3.95 -5.53
CA THR A 107 12.54 -4.49 -6.39
C THR A 107 11.31 -3.59 -6.40
N ALA A 108 10.48 -3.72 -7.43
CA ALA A 108 9.18 -3.06 -7.55
C ALA A 108 8.12 -3.53 -6.52
N ALA A 109 8.56 -4.23 -5.47
CA ALA A 109 7.75 -4.58 -4.29
C ALA A 109 7.84 -3.53 -3.17
N SER A 110 8.93 -2.76 -3.12
CA SER A 110 9.19 -1.78 -2.05
C SER A 110 8.83 -0.38 -2.51
N ARG A 111 8.03 0.33 -1.71
CA ARG A 111 7.70 1.75 -1.92
C ARG A 111 8.93 2.63 -1.85
N HIS A 112 9.94 2.25 -1.06
CA HIS A 112 11.18 3.00 -0.97
C HIS A 112 12.00 2.83 -2.26
N ALA A 113 12.22 1.59 -2.71
CA ALA A 113 12.96 1.34 -3.94
C ALA A 113 12.28 1.99 -5.16
N VAL A 114 10.95 1.90 -5.28
CA VAL A 114 10.20 2.51 -6.39
C VAL A 114 10.20 4.03 -6.31
N GLY A 115 10.00 4.60 -5.11
CA GLY A 115 9.98 6.05 -4.89
C GLY A 115 11.34 6.71 -5.09
N HIS A 116 12.44 6.03 -4.75
CA HIS A 116 13.81 6.50 -4.98
C HIS A 116 14.35 6.17 -6.39
N GLY A 117 13.55 5.54 -7.25
CA GLY A 117 13.98 5.21 -8.62
C GLY A 117 15.00 4.07 -8.71
N ALA A 118 15.21 3.32 -7.63
CA ALA A 118 16.23 2.27 -7.53
C ALA A 118 15.69 0.85 -7.77
N ALA A 119 14.39 0.71 -8.06
CA ALA A 119 13.80 -0.58 -8.38
C ALA A 119 14.19 -1.05 -9.80
N ALA A 120 14.69 -2.28 -9.91
CA ALA A 120 15.14 -2.85 -11.18
C ALA A 120 13.99 -2.96 -12.22
N GLN A 121 14.26 -2.61 -13.48
CA GLN A 121 13.27 -2.58 -14.57
C GLN A 121 12.55 -3.93 -14.74
N GLY A 122 13.27 -5.05 -14.67
CA GLY A 122 12.68 -6.38 -14.82
C GLY A 122 11.70 -6.78 -13.71
N SER A 123 11.65 -6.04 -12.61
CA SER A 123 10.75 -6.33 -11.48
C SER A 123 9.35 -5.74 -11.64
N TYR A 124 9.13 -4.84 -12.62
CA TYR A 124 7.81 -4.27 -12.93
C TYR A 124 6.97 -5.24 -13.77
N THR A 125 6.45 -6.28 -13.12
CA THR A 125 5.66 -7.33 -13.77
C THR A 125 4.16 -7.20 -13.45
N MET A 126 3.32 -7.86 -14.26
CA MET A 126 1.87 -7.91 -13.99
C MET A 126 1.54 -8.57 -12.66
N SER A 127 2.27 -9.64 -12.28
CA SER A 127 2.11 -10.28 -10.97
C SER A 127 2.44 -9.31 -9.83
N ARG A 128 3.47 -8.47 -10.01
CA ARG A 128 3.81 -7.44 -9.02
C ARG A 128 2.74 -6.35 -8.94
N ALA A 129 2.24 -5.89 -10.09
CA ALA A 129 1.14 -4.92 -10.15
C ALA A 129 -0.13 -5.45 -9.43
N LEU A 130 -0.47 -6.73 -9.63
CA LEU A 130 -1.58 -7.37 -8.93
C LEU A 130 -1.35 -7.41 -7.42
N GLN A 131 -0.15 -7.76 -6.97
CA GLN A 131 0.18 -7.76 -5.54
C GLN A 131 0.02 -6.38 -4.90
N VAL A 132 0.45 -5.32 -5.58
CA VAL A 132 0.28 -3.94 -5.07
C VAL A 132 -1.21 -3.57 -4.98
N ILE A 133 -2.01 -3.94 -5.99
CA ILE A 133 -3.46 -3.75 -5.97
C ILE A 133 -4.10 -4.48 -4.79
N LEU A 134 -3.74 -5.74 -4.56
CA LEU A 134 -4.28 -6.55 -3.46
C LEU A 134 -3.84 -6.01 -2.10
N THR A 135 -2.61 -5.51 -1.99
CA THR A 135 -2.11 -4.83 -0.78
C THR A 135 -2.98 -3.62 -0.46
N LEU A 136 -3.30 -2.80 -1.47
CA LEU A 136 -4.15 -1.64 -1.28
C LEU A 136 -5.61 -2.03 -0.98
N ASP A 137 -6.16 -3.07 -1.61
CA ASP A 137 -7.51 -3.55 -1.30
C ASP A 137 -7.62 -4.06 0.14
N GLN A 138 -6.58 -4.75 0.63
CA GLN A 138 -6.54 -5.24 2.00
C GLN A 138 -6.42 -4.08 3.01
N LEU A 139 -5.64 -3.04 2.70
CA LEU A 139 -5.63 -1.79 3.48
C LEU A 139 -7.00 -1.12 3.50
N ALA A 140 -7.68 -1.05 2.36
CA ALA A 140 -9.03 -0.50 2.27
C ALA A 140 -10.04 -1.32 3.08
N PHE A 141 -9.86 -2.64 3.19
CA PHE A 141 -10.71 -3.47 4.03
C PHE A 141 -10.50 -3.21 5.53
N TYR A 142 -9.24 -2.98 5.95
CA TYR A 142 -8.85 -2.78 7.35
C TYR A 142 -9.04 -1.37 7.90
N THR A 143 -8.92 -0.34 7.05
CA THR A 143 -9.05 1.09 7.42
C THR A 143 -10.33 1.67 6.86
#